data_AF-A0A838JVF9-F1
#
_entry.id   AF-A0A838JVF9-F1
#
_cell.length_a   1.000
_cell.length_b   1.000
_cell.length_c   1.000
_cell.angle_alpha   90.00
_cell.angle_beta   90.00
_cell.angle_gamma   90.00
#
_symmetry.space_group_name_H-M   'P 1'
#
loop_
_entity.id
_entity.type
_entity.pdbx_description
1 polymer ?
#
loop_
_entity_poly.entity_id
_entity_poly.type
_entity_poly.pdbx_seq_one_letter_code
_entity_poly.pdbx_strand_id
1 'polypeptide(L)'
;GPSEPEPDIALLEPRDDFYARDLPTPEDVLLLMEVSNTTLRYDREVKLPLYARAGIPEAWIVNLPAETVEVHSRPATGEYRETLRAKRGEFVESKMLPSLRLAVNDILG
;
A
#
# COMPACT_ATOMS: atom_id res chain seq x y z
N GLY A 1 9.21 -13.09 8.12
CA GLY A 1 10.10 -14.24 7.79
C GLY A 1 10.13 -14.51 6.29
N PRO A 2 10.83 -15.52 5.74
CA PRO A 2 11.04 -15.72 4.28
C PRO A 2 9.76 -15.99 3.46
N SER A 3 8.56 -15.83 4.05
CA SER A 3 7.25 -15.92 3.40
C SER A 3 6.45 -14.61 3.40
N GLU A 4 6.94 -13.53 4.02
CA GLU A 4 6.25 -12.22 4.03
C GLU A 4 6.71 -11.39 2.83
N PRO A 5 5.79 -10.83 2.04
CA PRO A 5 6.15 -10.01 0.89
C PRO A 5 6.70 -8.65 1.35
N GLU A 6 7.90 -8.33 0.91
CA GLU A 6 8.55 -7.04 1.16
C GLU A 6 7.93 -5.94 0.29
N PRO A 7 7.35 -4.88 0.89
CA PRO A 7 6.79 -3.75 0.13
C PRO A 7 7.90 -2.82 -0.36
N ASP A 8 7.67 -2.12 -1.47
CA ASP A 8 8.60 -1.09 -1.93
C ASP A 8 8.67 0.09 -0.94
N ILE A 9 7.52 0.48 -0.39
CA ILE A 9 7.41 1.53 0.63
C ILE A 9 6.42 1.08 1.72
N ALA A 10 6.81 1.28 2.98
CA ALA A 10 5.95 1.11 4.13
C ALA A 10 5.91 2.39 4.97
N LEU A 11 4.72 2.78 5.38
CA LEU A 11 4.49 3.80 6.39
C LEU A 11 3.97 3.13 7.65
N LEU A 12 4.72 3.32 8.73
CA LEU A 12 4.49 2.66 10.01
C LEU A 12 3.98 3.67 11.04
N GLU A 13 3.27 3.17 12.05
CA GLU A 13 2.98 3.94 13.24
C GLU A 13 4.29 4.38 13.90
N PRO A 14 4.47 5.67 14.24
CA PRO A 14 5.66 6.15 14.91
C PRO A 14 5.84 5.44 16.26
N ARG A 15 7.07 4.98 16.52
CA ARG A 15 7.50 4.50 17.84
C ARG A 15 8.71 5.28 18.30
N ASP A 16 8.82 5.49 19.61
CA ASP A 16 9.91 6.26 20.22
C ASP A 16 11.31 5.69 19.89
N ASP A 17 11.40 4.38 19.70
CA ASP A 17 12.64 3.70 19.35
C ASP A 17 12.85 3.52 17.85
N PHE A 18 11.96 4.04 17.01
CA PHE A 18 11.99 3.90 15.55
C PHE A 18 12.17 2.44 15.09
N TYR A 19 11.59 1.47 15.82
CA TYR A 19 11.75 0.03 15.55
C TYR A 19 13.22 -0.45 15.59
N ALA A 20 14.08 0.23 16.34
CA ALA A 20 15.49 -0.18 16.48
C ALA A 20 15.67 -1.47 17.32
N ARG A 21 14.68 -1.81 18.16
CA ARG A 21 14.72 -2.99 19.04
C ARG A 21 14.07 -4.22 18.40
N ASP A 22 12.90 -4.04 17.80
CA ASP A 22 12.10 -5.10 17.20
C ASP A 22 11.56 -4.64 15.85
N LEU A 23 11.40 -5.58 14.91
CA LEU A 23 10.80 -5.30 13.61
C LEU A 23 9.31 -4.95 13.74
N PRO A 24 8.77 -4.11 12.85
CA PRO A 24 7.34 -3.85 12.79
C PRO A 24 6.55 -5.13 12.51
N THR A 25 5.38 -5.20 13.12
CA THR A 25 4.35 -6.21 12.88
C THR A 25 3.27 -5.65 11.94
N PRO A 26 2.36 -6.46 11.39
CA PRO A 26 1.26 -5.95 10.57
C PRO A 26 0.39 -4.89 11.27
N GLU A 27 0.28 -4.94 12.59
CA GLU A 27 -0.50 -3.98 13.40
C GLU A 27 0.14 -2.58 13.42
N ASP A 28 1.45 -2.51 13.22
CA ASP A 28 2.21 -1.26 13.15
C ASP A 28 2.12 -0.57 11.78
N VAL A 29 1.48 -1.19 10.78
CA VAL A 29 1.48 -0.70 9.40
C VAL A 29 0.25 0.17 9.13
N LEU A 30 0.49 1.42 8.74
CA LEU A 30 -0.55 2.36 8.34
C LEU A 30 -0.85 2.29 6.83
N LEU A 31 0.18 2.13 6.00
CA LEU A 31 0.08 2.09 4.54
C LEU A 31 1.26 1.33 3.95
N LEU A 32 0.98 0.44 2.99
CA LEU A 32 1.99 -0.15 2.10
C LEU A 32 1.82 0.37 0.68
N MET A 33 2.90 0.54 -0.07
CA MET A 33 2.85 0.88 -1.49
C MET A 33 3.78 0.00 -2.32
N GLU A 34 3.31 -0.37 -3.50
CA GLU A 34 4.06 -1.08 -4.53
C GLU A 34 4.17 -0.20 -5.78
N VAL A 35 5.36 -0.14 -6.37
CA VAL A 35 5.65 0.60 -7.60
C VAL A 35 5.85 -0.38 -8.75
N SER A 36 4.75 -0.68 -9.44
CA SER A 36 4.71 -1.70 -10.47
C SER A 36 5.06 -1.15 -11.86
N ASN A 37 6.25 -1.49 -12.36
CA ASN A 37 6.56 -1.35 -13.80
C ASN A 37 6.26 -2.65 -14.56
N THR A 38 6.92 -3.75 -14.16
CA THR A 38 6.77 -5.08 -14.77
C THR A 38 6.16 -6.11 -13.80
N THR A 39 5.98 -5.71 -12.53
CA THR A 39 5.57 -6.59 -11.41
C THR A 39 4.06 -6.56 -11.14
N LEU A 40 3.27 -5.80 -11.90
CA LEU A 40 1.86 -5.54 -11.60
C LEU A 40 1.03 -6.80 -11.29
N ARG A 41 1.25 -7.88 -12.06
CA ARG A 41 0.55 -9.14 -11.83
C ARG A 41 0.92 -9.76 -10.49
N TYR A 42 2.20 -9.76 -10.15
CA TYR A 42 2.69 -10.28 -8.87
C TYR A 42 2.16 -9.44 -7.70
N ASP A 43 2.21 -8.12 -7.81
CA ASP A 43 1.74 -7.21 -6.76
C ASP A 43 0.24 -7.39 -6.51
N ARG A 44 -0.57 -7.56 -7.57
CA ARG A 44 -2.01 -7.80 -7.43
C ARG A 44 -2.40 -9.20 -6.99
N GLU A 45 -1.79 -10.23 -7.55
CA GLU A 45 -2.25 -11.61 -7.38
C GLU A 45 -1.56 -12.33 -6.21
N VAL A 46 -0.38 -11.84 -5.80
CA VAL A 46 0.40 -12.45 -4.72
C VAL A 46 0.45 -11.53 -3.52
N LYS A 47 0.97 -10.30 -3.68
CA LYS A 47 1.22 -9.42 -2.53
C LYS A 47 -0.07 -8.88 -1.91
N LEU A 48 -0.99 -8.30 -2.69
CA LEU A 48 -2.25 -7.76 -2.15
C LEU A 48 -3.05 -8.77 -1.31
N PRO A 49 -3.26 -10.03 -1.75
CA PRO A 49 -3.94 -11.02 -0.91
C PRO A 49 -3.19 -11.35 0.38
N LEU A 50 -1.85 -11.34 0.36
CA LEU A 50 -1.04 -11.54 1.57
C LEU A 50 -1.20 -10.37 2.54
N TYR A 51 -1.15 -9.13 2.05
CA TYR A 51 -1.40 -7.94 2.87
C TYR A 51 -2.81 -7.93 3.47
N ALA A 52 -3.83 -8.24 2.65
CA ALA A 52 -5.20 -8.33 3.15
C ALA A 52 -5.38 -9.46 4.19
N ARG A 53 -4.69 -10.60 4.04
CA ARG A 53 -4.69 -11.68 5.05
C ARG A 53 -4.01 -11.26 6.34
N ALA A 54 -2.95 -10.45 6.25
CA ALA A 54 -2.26 -9.89 7.40
C ALA A 54 -3.04 -8.74 8.07
N GLY A 55 -4.19 -8.34 7.52
CA GLY A 55 -5.03 -7.29 8.09
C GLY A 55 -4.53 -5.87 7.84
N ILE A 56 -3.60 -5.69 6.90
CA ILE A 56 -3.08 -4.37 6.55
C ILE A 56 -4.25 -3.48 6.08
N PRO A 57 -4.46 -2.31 6.70
CA PRO A 57 -5.68 -1.54 6.48
C PRO A 57 -5.77 -0.92 5.09
N GLU A 58 -4.62 -0.58 4.50
CA GLU A 58 -4.53 0.10 3.23
C GLU A 58 -3.24 -0.28 2.47
N ALA A 59 -3.38 -0.58 1.18
CA ALA A 59 -2.26 -0.85 0.28
C ALA A 59 -2.45 -0.16 -1.06
N TRP A 60 -1.42 0.50 -1.58
CA TRP A 60 -1.45 1.18 -2.87
C TRP A 60 -0.63 0.44 -3.92
N ILE A 61 -1.12 0.44 -5.17
CA ILE A 61 -0.33 0.02 -6.34
C ILE A 61 -0.18 1.22 -7.26
N VAL A 62 1.05 1.65 -7.48
CA VAL A 62 1.45 2.64 -8.48
C VAL A 62 1.80 1.90 -9.77
N ASN A 63 0.84 1.83 -10.69
CA ASN A 63 1.00 1.15 -11.98
C ASN A 63 1.59 2.13 -13.01
N LEU A 64 2.91 2.07 -13.21
CA LEU A 64 3.64 3.00 -14.07
C LEU A 64 3.24 2.90 -15.55
N PRO A 65 3.13 1.70 -16.17
CA PRO A 65 2.72 1.61 -17.58
C PRO A 65 1.33 2.17 -17.87
N ALA A 66 0.41 2.10 -16.91
CA ALA A 66 -0.95 2.63 -17.05
C ALA A 66 -1.12 4.05 -16.49
N GLU A 67 -0.08 4.62 -15.89
CA GLU A 67 -0.09 5.92 -15.22
C GLU A 67 -1.27 6.07 -14.23
N THR A 68 -1.49 5.03 -13.42
CA THR A 68 -2.59 4.99 -12.46
C THR A 68 -2.13 4.59 -11.07
N VAL A 69 -2.76 5.13 -10.04
CA VAL A 69 -2.63 4.67 -8.65
C VAL A 69 -3.91 3.95 -8.24
N GLU A 70 -3.78 2.77 -7.65
CA GLU A 70 -4.88 2.02 -7.04
C GLU A 70 -4.75 2.04 -5.53
N VAL A 71 -5.82 2.40 -4.83
CA VAL A 71 -5.92 2.37 -3.37
C VAL A 71 -6.82 1.21 -2.98
N HIS A 72 -6.25 0.20 -2.34
CA HIS A 72 -6.95 -0.99 -1.85
C HIS A 72 -7.15 -0.87 -0.34
N SER A 73 -8.38 -1.04 0.12
CA SER A 73 -8.76 -0.82 1.53
C SER A 73 -9.90 -1.75 1.98
N ARG A 74 -10.21 -1.74 3.28
CA ARG A 74 -11.16 -2.66 3.92
C ARG A 74 -10.77 -4.12 3.68
N PRO A 75 -9.64 -4.59 4.25
CA PRO A 75 -9.23 -5.98 4.14
C PRO A 75 -10.27 -6.90 4.79
N ALA A 76 -10.65 -7.96 4.09
CA ALA A 76 -11.52 -9.01 4.60
C ALA A 76 -11.19 -10.33 3.92
N THR A 77 -10.96 -11.38 4.72
CA THR A 77 -10.76 -12.76 4.23
C THR A 77 -9.69 -12.89 3.13
N GLY A 78 -8.61 -12.10 3.21
CA GLY A 78 -7.52 -12.15 2.23
C GLY A 78 -7.75 -11.37 0.93
N GLU A 79 -8.75 -10.49 0.90
CA GLU A 79 -9.03 -9.58 -0.21
C GLU A 79 -9.30 -8.18 0.33
N TYR A 80 -9.04 -7.15 -0.46
CA TYR A 80 -9.53 -5.80 -0.17
C TYR A 80 -10.93 -5.64 -0.77
N ARG A 81 -11.87 -5.14 0.04
CA ARG A 81 -13.27 -4.97 -0.39
C ARG A 81 -13.52 -3.67 -1.13
N GLU A 82 -12.60 -2.72 -1.04
CA GLU A 82 -12.70 -1.44 -1.75
C GLU A 82 -11.43 -1.14 -2.52
N THR A 83 -11.62 -0.75 -3.78
CA THR A 83 -10.55 -0.29 -4.66
C THR A 83 -10.97 1.03 -5.29
N LEU A 84 -10.17 2.07 -5.08
CA LEU A 84 -10.26 3.33 -5.82
C LEU A 84 -9.10 3.37 -6.81
N ARG A 85 -9.35 3.85 -8.03
CA ARG A 85 -8.30 4.05 -9.04
C ARG A 85 -8.31 5.51 -9.48
N ALA A 86 -7.13 6.13 -9.46
CA ALA A 86 -6.93 7.50 -9.89
C ALA A 86 -5.84 7.58 -10.98
N LYS A 87 -5.94 8.57 -11.84
CA LYS A 87 -5.02 8.88 -12.95
C LYS A 87 -4.38 10.26 -12.76
N ARG A 88 -3.43 10.59 -13.62
CA ARG A 88 -2.87 11.95 -13.71
C ARG A 88 -3.97 13.02 -13.76
N GLY A 89 -3.75 14.11 -13.03
CA GLY A 89 -4.75 15.18 -12.82
C GLY A 89 -5.75 14.93 -11.68
N GLU A 90 -5.78 13.73 -11.11
CA GLU A 90 -6.62 13.39 -9.95
C GLU A 90 -5.78 13.31 -8.66
N PHE A 91 -6.46 13.04 -7.55
CA PHE A 91 -5.86 12.88 -6.23
C PHE A 91 -6.21 11.51 -5.65
N VAL A 92 -5.30 10.99 -4.83
CA VAL A 92 -5.56 9.88 -3.91
C VAL A 92 -5.44 10.40 -2.48
N GLU A 93 -6.27 9.87 -1.60
CA GLU A 93 -6.31 10.23 -0.19
C GLU A 93 -6.27 8.95 0.63
N SER A 94 -5.43 8.92 1.66
CA SER A 94 -5.37 7.78 2.57
C SER A 94 -6.52 7.81 3.55
N LYS A 95 -7.18 6.67 3.74
CA LYS A 95 -8.23 6.51 4.76
C LYS A 95 -7.64 6.39 6.16
N MET A 96 -6.42 5.87 6.26
CA MET A 96 -5.70 5.75 7.53
C MET A 96 -5.06 7.06 7.96
N LEU A 97 -4.70 7.90 6.99
CA LEU A 97 -4.09 9.21 7.23
C LEU A 97 -4.86 10.27 6.45
N PRO A 98 -5.99 10.80 6.98
CA PRO A 98 -6.84 11.75 6.24
C PRO A 98 -6.12 13.03 5.80
N SER A 99 -5.00 13.40 6.44
CA SER A 99 -4.16 14.53 5.99
C SER A 99 -3.26 14.19 4.81
N LEU A 100 -3.09 12.91 4.47
CA LEU A 100 -2.28 12.44 3.36
C LEU A 100 -3.14 12.38 2.09
N ARG A 101 -3.19 13.51 1.39
CA ARG A 101 -3.78 13.64 0.06
C ARG A 101 -2.69 14.01 -0.94
N LEU A 102 -2.50 13.17 -1.95
CA LEU A 102 -1.44 13.30 -2.93
C LEU A 102 -2.02 13.46 -4.34
N ALA A 103 -1.48 14.40 -5.11
CA ALA A 103 -1.79 14.47 -6.53
C ALA A 103 -1.11 13.29 -7.24
N VAL A 104 -1.83 12.61 -8.14
CA VAL A 104 -1.26 11.46 -8.87
C VAL A 104 -0.06 11.88 -9.73
N ASN A 105 -0.03 13.14 -10.18
CA ASN A 105 1.13 13.68 -10.90
C ASN A 105 2.41 13.63 -10.06
N ASP A 106 2.33 14.00 -8.78
CA ASP A 106 3.51 14.05 -7.90
C ASP A 106 4.03 12.64 -7.58
N ILE A 107 3.14 11.64 -7.57
CA ILE A 107 3.49 10.23 -7.35
C ILE A 107 4.22 9.65 -8.58
N LEU A 108 3.74 9.98 -9.79
CA LEU A 108 4.25 9.42 -11.04
C LEU A 108 5.45 10.17 -11.63
N GLY A 109 5.75 11.38 -11.12
CA GLY A 109 6.71 12.31 -11.73
C GLY A 109 6.10 13.11 -12.87
#